data_AF-A0A8H3H2J5-F1
#
_entry.id   AF-A0A8H3H2J5-F1
#
_cell.length_a   1.000
_cell.length_b   1.000
_cell.length_c   1.000
_cell.angle_alpha   90.00
_cell.angle_beta   90.00
_cell.angle_gamma   90.00
#
_symmetry.space_group_name_H-M   'P 1'
#
loop_
_entity.id
_entity.type
_entity.pdbx_description
1 polymer ?
#
loop_
_entity_poly.entity_id
_entity_poly.type
_entity_poly.pdbx_seq_one_letter_code
_entity_poly.pdbx_strand_id
1 'polypeptide(L)'
;MSVAGLIPASISKEFIDSITNIHSQLQTSRFMAISAITLLVYDWLTTLDKEMKFIWGRKWSFARVVYHLNRVLPLLLLSTILIPNILFAPSRYTSTASVLLS
;
A
#
# COMPACT_ATOMS: atom_id res chain seq x y z
N MET A 1 -38.70 -27.62 8.63
CA MET A 1 -37.57 -27.58 9.59
C MET A 1 -36.66 -26.44 9.18
N SER A 2 -36.68 -25.35 9.96
CA SER A 2 -35.95 -24.12 9.66
C SER A 2 -34.48 -24.30 10.03
N VAL A 3 -33.58 -24.24 9.03
CA VAL A 3 -32.12 -24.28 9.22
C VAL A 3 -31.59 -23.09 10.04
N ALA A 4 -32.44 -22.09 10.31
CA ALA A 4 -32.11 -20.92 11.12
C ALA A 4 -31.84 -21.22 12.61
N GLY A 5 -32.16 -22.43 13.09
CA GLY A 5 -31.91 -22.84 14.48
C GLY A 5 -30.58 -23.56 14.73
N LEU A 6 -29.75 -23.80 13.71
CA LEU A 6 -28.59 -24.71 13.81
C LEU A 6 -27.22 -24.01 13.89
N ILE A 7 -27.17 -22.67 13.76
CA ILE A 7 -25.92 -21.91 13.85
C ILE A 7 -25.94 -21.13 15.17
N PRO A 8 -25.13 -21.51 16.18
CA PRO A 8 -25.06 -20.76 17.42
C PRO A 8 -24.58 -19.33 17.16
N ALA A 9 -25.21 -18.36 17.83
CA ALA A 9 -24.89 -16.93 17.68
C ALA A 9 -23.40 -16.61 17.90
N SER A 10 -22.66 -17.46 18.62
CA SER A 10 -21.21 -17.37 18.76
C SER A 10 -20.49 -17.42 17.40
N ILE A 11 -20.83 -18.35 16.52
CA ILE A 11 -20.20 -18.49 15.20
C ILE A 11 -20.41 -17.23 14.35
N SER A 12 -21.59 -16.61 14.44
CA SER A 12 -21.87 -15.37 13.71
C SER A 12 -21.03 -14.19 14.21
N LYS A 13 -20.76 -14.10 15.51
CA LYS A 13 -19.95 -13.02 16.09
C LYS A 13 -18.47 -13.16 15.71
N GLU A 14 -17.91 -14.36 15.86
CA GLU A 14 -16.53 -14.67 15.47
C GLU A 14 -16.25 -14.32 14.00
N PHE A 15 -17.24 -14.56 13.13
CA PHE A 15 -17.15 -14.20 11.73
C PHE A 15 -17.15 -12.67 11.51
N ILE A 16 -18.06 -11.94 12.15
CA ILE A 16 -18.13 -10.48 12.04
C ILE A 16 -16.86 -9.80 12.59
N ASP A 17 -16.32 -10.31 13.69
CA ASP A 17 -15.08 -9.80 14.29
C ASP A 17 -13.88 -10.03 13.36
N SER A 18 -13.83 -11.20 12.71
CA SER A 18 -12.81 -11.50 11.70
C SER A 18 -12.86 -10.54 10.51
N ILE A 19 -14.06 -10.25 9.97
CA ILE A 19 -14.23 -9.28 8.87
C ILE A 19 -13.82 -7.87 9.31
N THR A 20 -14.20 -7.46 10.51
CA THR A 20 -13.86 -6.14 11.06
C THR A 20 -12.35 -5.98 11.23
N ASN A 21 -11.68 -7.03 11.69
CA ASN A 21 -10.23 -7.05 11.87
C ASN A 21 -9.49 -7.01 10.52
N ILE A 22 -9.95 -7.76 9.52
CA ILE A 22 -9.37 -7.70 8.16
C ILE A 22 -9.50 -6.29 7.57
N HIS A 23 -10.65 -5.65 7.79
CA HIS A 23 -10.89 -4.29 7.30
C HIS A 23 -9.95 -3.27 7.95
N SER A 24 -9.77 -3.32 9.27
CA SER A 24 -8.88 -2.39 9.99
C SER A 24 -7.41 -2.60 9.62
N GLN A 25 -6.97 -3.85 9.47
CA GLN A 25 -5.62 -4.19 9.02
C GLN A 25 -5.35 -3.67 7.60
N LEU A 26 -6.31 -3.82 6.69
CA LEU A 26 -6.17 -3.34 5.32
C LEU A 26 -6.06 -1.82 5.25
N GLN A 27 -6.85 -1.08 6.03
CA GLN A 27 -6.73 0.39 6.11
C GLN A 27 -5.36 0.80 6.64
N THR A 28 -4.91 0.18 7.74
CA THR A 28 -3.62 0.49 8.36
C THR A 28 -2.46 0.22 7.38
N SER A 29 -2.47 -0.93 6.70
CA SER A 29 -1.47 -1.29 5.69
C SER A 29 -1.37 -0.24 4.58
N ARG A 30 -2.50 0.30 4.11
CA ARG A 30 -2.53 1.34 3.08
C ARG A 30 -1.88 2.64 3.54
N PHE A 31 -2.25 3.12 4.72
CA PHE A 31 -1.66 4.35 5.26
C PHE A 31 -0.15 4.18 5.51
N MET A 32 0.27 3.02 6.02
CA MET A 32 1.69 2.70 6.18
C MET A 32 2.43 2.67 4.85
N ALA A 33 1.89 2.02 3.83
CA ALA A 33 2.53 1.92 2.51
C ALA A 33 2.73 3.31 1.85
N ILE A 34 1.70 4.16 1.90
CA ILE A 34 1.78 5.54 1.39
C ILE A 34 2.81 6.35 2.18
N SER A 35 2.82 6.21 3.51
CA SER A 35 3.76 6.92 4.38
C SER A 35 5.20 6.48 4.11
N ALA A 36 5.44 5.17 3.94
CA ALA A 36 6.75 4.61 3.62
C ALA A 36 7.30 5.13 2.29
N ILE A 37 6.46 5.18 1.24
CA ILE A 37 6.85 5.74 -0.07
C ILE A 37 7.16 7.23 0.04
N THR A 38 6.32 7.98 0.77
CA THR A 38 6.55 9.41 0.97
C THR A 38 7.87 9.68 1.69
N LEU A 39 8.16 8.90 2.74
CA LEU A 39 9.41 9.01 3.48
C LEU A 39 10.63 8.64 2.63
N LEU A 40 10.51 7.61 1.79
CA LEU A 40 11.55 7.18 0.86
C LEU A 40 11.84 8.26 -0.20
N VAL A 41 10.81 8.90 -0.75
CA VAL A 41 10.96 10.02 -1.68
C VAL A 41 11.59 11.23 -0.98
N TYR A 42 11.21 11.51 0.26
CA TYR A 42 11.81 12.60 1.03
C TYR A 42 13.30 12.38 1.31
N ASP A 43 13.67 11.16 1.70
CA ASP A 43 15.07 10.77 1.89
C ASP A 43 15.86 10.87 0.58
N TRP A 44 15.22 10.49 -0.54
CA TRP A 44 15.77 10.62 -1.88
C TRP A 44 16.10 12.07 -2.23
N LEU A 45 15.17 13.00 -2.03
CA LEU A 45 15.34 14.42 -2.33
C LEU A 45 16.44 15.07 -1.48
N THR A 46 16.48 14.74 -0.19
CA THR A 46 17.45 15.32 0.77
C THR A 46 18.89 14.95 0.45
N THR A 47 19.10 13.75 -0.10
CA THR A 47 20.40 13.25 -0.49
C THR A 47 20.79 13.64 -1.93
N LEU A 48 19.79 13.88 -2.79
CA LEU A 48 19.98 14.32 -4.19
C LEU A 48 20.71 15.66 -4.28
N ASP A 49 20.47 16.58 -3.35
CA ASP A 49 21.08 17.91 -3.33
C ASP A 49 22.62 17.84 -3.20
N LYS A 50 23.10 17.00 -2.28
CA LYS A 50 24.54 16.73 -2.09
C LYS A 50 25.11 15.98 -3.30
N GLU A 51 24.36 15.03 -3.83
CA GLU A 51 24.76 14.28 -5.01
C GLU A 51 24.89 15.18 -6.25
N MET A 52 23.93 16.06 -6.52
CA MET A 52 24.00 17.01 -7.63
C MET A 52 25.28 17.84 -7.56
N LYS A 53 25.61 18.36 -6.37
CA LYS A 53 26.79 19.21 -6.17
C LYS A 53 28.13 18.51 -6.42
N PHE A 54 28.26 17.23 -6.06
CA PHE A 54 29.53 16.50 -6.21
C PHE A 54 29.61 15.63 -7.47
N ILE A 55 28.47 15.21 -8.01
CA ILE A 55 28.37 14.21 -9.07
C ILE A 55 28.16 14.86 -10.44
N TRP A 56 27.39 15.96 -10.54
CA TRP A 56 27.08 16.56 -11.84
C TRP A 56 28.26 17.31 -12.47
N GLY A 57 29.31 17.61 -11.71
CA GLY A 57 30.57 18.16 -12.24
C GLY A 57 31.64 17.12 -12.63
N ARG A 58 31.41 15.81 -12.38
CA ARG A 58 32.45 14.76 -12.54
C ARG A 58 32.01 13.67 -13.51
N LYS A 59 32.99 13.03 -14.18
CA LYS A 59 32.78 11.98 -15.20
C LYS A 59 31.82 10.89 -14.71
N TRP A 60 30.88 10.48 -15.56
CA TRP A 60 29.92 9.40 -15.28
C TRP A 60 30.67 8.11 -14.94
N SER A 61 30.48 7.61 -13.71
CA SER A 61 31.09 6.36 -13.22
C SER A 61 30.01 5.28 -13.08
N PHE A 62 30.37 4.02 -13.34
CA PHE A 62 29.53 2.85 -13.10
C PHE A 62 28.95 2.82 -11.68
N ALA A 63 29.69 3.33 -10.70
CA ALA A 63 29.21 3.49 -9.32
C ALA A 63 27.94 4.35 -9.22
N ARG A 64 27.77 5.35 -10.09
CA ARG A 64 26.57 6.22 -10.15
C ARG A 64 25.33 5.46 -10.65
N VAL A 65 25.53 4.56 -11.62
CA VAL A 65 24.46 3.72 -12.18
C VAL A 65 24.02 2.68 -11.15
N VAL A 66 24.97 1.99 -10.52
CA VAL A 66 24.68 1.03 -9.44
C VAL A 66 23.97 1.74 -8.28
N TYR A 67 24.38 2.95 -7.95
CA TYR A 67 23.72 3.75 -6.91
C TYR A 67 22.27 4.12 -7.26
N HIS A 68 22.01 4.53 -8.52
CA HIS A 68 20.65 4.81 -8.98
C HIS A 68 19.79 3.55 -9.04
N LEU A 69 20.35 2.42 -9.49
CA LEU A 69 19.65 1.13 -9.48
C LEU A 69 19.27 0.71 -8.06
N ASN A 70 20.20 0.86 -7.11
CA ASN A 70 19.93 0.55 -5.70
C ASN A 70 18.87 1.49 -5.08
N ARG A 71 18.64 2.68 -5.66
CA ARG A 71 17.55 3.61 -5.28
C ARG A 71 16.22 3.33 -5.97
N VAL A 72 16.23 2.87 -7.23
CA VAL A 72 15.01 2.56 -7.99
C VAL A 72 14.39 1.23 -7.54
N LEU A 73 15.21 0.27 -7.12
CA LEU A 73 14.75 -1.04 -6.61
C LEU A 73 13.78 -0.94 -5.42
N PRO A 74 14.06 -0.19 -4.33
CA PRO A 74 13.12 -0.02 -3.23
C PRO A 74 11.82 0.67 -3.66
N LEU A 75 11.89 1.65 -4.56
CA LEU A 75 10.69 2.33 -5.09
C LEU A 75 9.82 1.37 -5.91
N LEU A 76 10.42 0.54 -6.75
CA LEU A 76 9.70 -0.48 -7.51
C LEU A 76 9.07 -1.53 -6.58
N LEU A 77 9.82 -2.00 -5.58
CA LEU A 77 9.35 -2.99 -4.60
C LEU A 77 8.19 -2.45 -3.74
N LEU A 78 8.26 -1.20 -3.29
CA LEU A 78 7.16 -0.58 -2.55
C LEU A 78 5.95 -0.29 -3.44
N SER A 79 6.18 0.06 -4.71
CA SER A 79 5.11 0.28 -5.69
C SER A 79 4.36 -1.01 -6.01
N THR A 80 5.05 -2.16 -6.15
CA THR A 80 4.38 -3.45 -6.36
C THR A 80 3.55 -3.90 -5.16
N ILE A 81 3.87 -3.43 -3.95
CA ILE A 81 3.06 -3.64 -2.75
C ILE A 81 1.88 -2.65 -2.72
N LEU A 82 2.09 -1.39 -3.08
CA LEU A 82 1.06 -0.35 -3.01
C LEU A 82 -0.06 -0.54 -4.06
N ILE A 83 0.29 -0.87 -5.31
CA ILE A 83 -0.67 -1.01 -6.42
C ILE A 83 -1.81 -1.98 -6.07
N PRO A 84 -1.58 -3.23 -5.64
CA PRO A 84 -2.67 -4.13 -5.27
C PRO A 84 -3.45 -3.64 -4.05
N ASN A 85 -2.81 -2.99 -3.07
CA ASN A 85 -3.50 -2.43 -1.90
C ASN A 85 -4.48 -1.28 -2.26
N ILE A 86 -4.23 -0.57 -3.37
CA ILE A 86 -5.13 0.47 -3.90
C ILE A 86 -6.15 -0.13 -4.88
N LEU A 87 -5.71 -1.03 -5.78
CA LEU A 87 -6.51 -1.55 -6.88
C LEU A 87 -7.55 -2.58 -6.42
N PHE A 88 -7.20 -3.45 -5.46
CA PHE A 88 -8.14 -4.41 -4.87
C PHE A 88 -8.93 -3.82 -3.69
N ALA A 89 -8.92 -2.50 -3.51
CA ALA A 89 -9.82 -1.86 -2.57
C ALA A 89 -11.26 -1.96 -3.13
N PRO A 90 -12.19 -2.67 -2.46
CA PRO A 90 -13.60 -2.55 -2.80
C PRO A 90 -13.97 -1.07 -2.62
N SER A 91 -14.25 -0.40 -3.74
CA SER A 91 -14.61 1.01 -3.72
C SER A 91 -15.96 1.12 -3.03
N ARG A 92 -16.07 1.92 -1.96
CA ARG A 92 -17.34 2.14 -1.21
C ARG A 92 -18.49 2.65 -2.10
N TYR A 93 -18.17 3.10 -3.31
CA TYR A 93 -19.11 3.56 -4.33
C TYR A 93 -19.76 2.43 -5.13
N THR A 94 -19.14 1.24 -5.25
CA THR A 94 -19.73 0.15 -6.04
C THR A 94 -20.93 -0.49 -5.34
N SER A 95 -20.90 -0.54 -4.01
CA SER A 95 -21.99 -1.06 -3.18
C SER A 95 -23.17 -0.10 -3.02
N THR A 96 -22.94 1.21 -3.14
CA THR A 96 -24.00 2.22 -3.01
C THR A 96 -24.65 2.57 -4.35
N ALA A 97 -23.88 2.57 -5.44
CA ALA A 97 -24.42 2.77 -6.79
C ALA A 97 -25.38 1.63 -7.20
N SER A 98 -25.11 0.38 -6.82
CA SER A 98 -26.02 -0.74 -7.08
C SER A 98 -27.32 -0.70 -6.25
N VAL A 99 -27.26 -0.17 -5.03
CA VAL A 99 -28.43 0.01 -4.15
C VAL A 99 -29.30 1.20 -4.56
N LEU A 100 -28.73 2.25 -5.14
CA LEU A 100 -29.47 3.42 -5.65
C LEU A 100 -30.06 3.21 -7.05
N LEU A 101 -29.62 2.17 -7.77
CA LEU A 101 -30.10 1.80 -9.12
C LEU A 101 -31.05 0.58 -9.10
N SER A 102 -31.44 0.09 -7.92
CA SER A 102 -32.42 -1.00 -7.70
C SER A 102 -33.68 -0.45 -7.05
#